data_AF-M5GGN8-F1
#
_entry.id   AF-M5GGN8-F1
#
_cell.length_a   1.000
_cell.length_b   1.000
_cell.length_c   1.000
_cell.angle_alpha   90.00
_cell.angle_beta   90.00
_cell.angle_gamma   90.00
#
_symmetry.space_group_name_H-M   'P 1'
#
loop_
_entity.id
_entity.type
_entity.pdbx_description
1 polymer ?
#
loop_
_entity_poly.entity_id
_entity_poly.type
_entity_poly.pdbx_seq_one_letter_code
_entity_poly.pdbx_strand_id
1 'polypeptide(L)' 'MSDQISEGDTVHWKWGTSHPSGTVAEIVPDGEAKVTSQKGNVISRKGRGEEDPAVRIERQGNDVVKLAHELEEVDS' A
#
# COMPACT_ATOMS: atom_id res chain seq x y z
N MET A 1 -8.55 16.67 7.88
CA MET A 1 -7.30 16.05 8.33
C MET A 1 -6.79 15.30 7.12
N SER A 2 -5.58 15.59 6.66
CA SER A 2 -4.98 14.83 5.58
C SER A 2 -4.47 13.56 6.22
N ASP A 3 -5.23 12.47 6.07
CA ASP A 3 -4.86 11.10 6.41
C ASP A 3 -3.61 10.74 5.58
N GLN A 4 -2.46 11.15 6.13
CA GLN A 4 -1.13 10.88 5.58
C GLN A 4 -0.64 9.61 6.25
N ILE A 5 -1.01 8.51 5.59
CA ILE A 5 -0.47 7.18 5.85
C ILE A 5 1.04 7.28 6.04
N SER A 6 1.55 6.72 7.14
CA SER A 6 2.97 6.69 7.48
C SER A 6 3.51 5.26 7.47
N GLU A 7 4.84 5.12 7.38
CA GLU A 7 5.51 3.83 7.49
C GLU A 7 5.30 3.23 8.88
N GLY A 8 4.91 1.95 8.92
CA GLY A 8 4.53 1.24 10.15
C GLY A 8 3.03 1.28 10.46
N ASP A 9 2.25 2.11 9.77
CA ASP A 9 0.81 2.18 9.99
C ASP A 9 0.12 0.92 9.48
N THR A 10 -0.96 0.54 10.18
CA THR A 10 -1.83 -0.53 9.72
C THR A 10 -2.91 0.07 8.84
N VAL A 11 -3.00 -0.44 7.61
CA VAL A 11 -3.96 0.00 6.61
C VAL A 11 -4.82 -1.16 6.14
N HIS A 12 -5.98 -0.82 5.63
CA HIS A 12 -6.93 -1.74 5.01
C HIS A 12 -7.23 -1.29 3.60
N TRP A 13 -7.63 -2.21 2.72
CA TRP A 13 -8.09 -1.83 1.40
C TRP A 13 -9.11 -2.83 0.90
N LYS A 14 -9.92 -2.39 -0.06
CA LYS A 14 -10.94 -3.24 -0.64
C LYS A 14 -10.37 -4.11 -1.77
N TRP A 15 -10.59 -5.41 -1.67
CA TRP A 15 -10.34 -6.38 -2.74
C TRP A 15 -11.62 -7.16 -3.05
N GLY A 16 -12.40 -6.68 -4.02
CA GLY A 16 -13.72 -7.25 -4.32
C GLY A 16 -14.65 -7.09 -3.12
N THR A 17 -15.06 -8.21 -2.51
CA THR A 17 -15.88 -8.26 -1.30
C THR A 17 -15.07 -8.41 0.00
N SER A 18 -13.76 -8.61 -0.09
CA SER A 18 -12.88 -8.75 1.08
C SER A 18 -12.19 -7.42 1.42
N HIS A 19 -11.89 -7.22 2.70
CA HIS A 19 -11.04 -6.12 3.19
C HIS A 19 -9.79 -6.71 3.85
N PRO A 20 -8.78 -7.09 3.06
CA PRO A 20 -7.47 -7.41 3.61
C PRO A 20 -6.83 -6.21 4.33
N SER A 21 -6.00 -6.54 5.32
CA SER A 21 -5.19 -5.60 6.08
C SER A 21 -3.70 -5.86 5.87
N GLY A 22 -2.88 -4.86 6.19
CA GLY A 22 -1.43 -4.98 6.17
C GLY A 22 -0.75 -3.77 6.78
N THR A 23 0.58 -3.83 6.88
CA THR A 23 1.40 -2.77 7.46
C THR A 23 2.16 -2.06 6.35
N VAL A 24 2.19 -0.73 6.41
CA VAL A 24 2.91 0.11 5.47
C VAL A 24 4.40 -0.09 5.67
N ALA A 25 5.10 -0.52 4.63
CA ALA A 25 6.54 -0.75 4.66
C ALA A 25 7.33 0.38 3.99
N GLU A 26 6.78 0.99 2.94
CA GLU A 26 7.45 2.05 2.18
C GLU A 26 6.43 2.92 1.45
N ILE A 27 6.69 4.22 1.38
CA ILE A 27 5.86 5.18 0.65
C ILE A 27 6.69 5.82 -0.46
N VAL A 28 6.22 5.74 -1.70
CA VAL A 28 6.89 6.24 -2.90
C VAL A 28 5.99 7.28 -3.57
N PRO A 29 6.18 8.58 -3.26
CA PRO A 29 5.43 9.68 -3.88
C PRO A 29 5.66 9.79 -5.37
N ASP A 30 6.93 9.85 -5.76
CA ASP A 30 7.37 9.95 -7.14
C ASP A 30 8.19 8.72 -7.51
N GLY A 31 7.71 7.95 -8.48
CA GLY A 31 8.39 6.76 -8.97
C GLY A 31 7.48 5.55 -9.09
N GLU A 32 8.07 4.36 -9.01
CA GLU A 32 7.38 3.07 -9.13
C GLU A 32 7.77 2.15 -7.98
N ALA A 33 6.82 1.91 -7.06
CA ALA A 33 6.96 0.89 -6.03
C ALA A 33 6.77 -0.49 -6.65
N LYS A 34 7.67 -1.43 -6.31
CA LYS A 34 7.68 -2.80 -6.84
C LYS A 34 7.72 -3.79 -5.70
N VAL A 35 6.87 -4.79 -5.77
CA VAL A 35 6.89 -5.93 -4.87
C VAL A 35 6.94 -7.23 -5.66
N THR A 36 7.66 -8.21 -5.14
CA THR A 36 7.69 -9.55 -5.71
C THR A 36 6.80 -10.45 -4.86
N SER A 37 5.72 -10.95 -5.43
CA SER A 37 4.90 -11.97 -4.78
C SER A 37 5.70 -13.26 -4.62
N GLN A 38 5.40 -14.07 -3.60
CA GLN A 38 6.00 -15.38 -3.38
C GLN A 38 5.91 -16.32 -4.60
N LYS A 39 4.95 -16.09 -5.50
CA LYS A 39 4.79 -16.85 -6.75
C LYS A 39 5.71 -16.37 -7.89
N GLY A 40 6.62 -15.44 -7.64
CA GLY A 40 7.55 -14.87 -8.64
C GLY A 40 6.95 -13.79 -9.54
N ASN A 41 5.72 -13.33 -9.25
CA ASN A 41 5.10 -12.24 -10.00
C ASN A 41 5.55 -10.90 -9.44
N VAL A 42 6.00 -10.00 -10.32
CA VAL A 42 6.32 -8.62 -9.95
C VAL A 42 5.07 -7.78 -10.09
N ILE A 43 4.64 -7.17 -8.99
CA ILE A 43 3.52 -6.23 -8.95
C ILE A 43 4.15 -4.85 -8.78
N SER A 44 3.86 -3.93 -9.70
CA SER A 44 4.37 -2.57 -9.65
C SER A 44 3.25 -1.54 -9.66
N ARG A 45 3.46 -0.44 -8.94
CA ARG A 45 2.57 0.71 -8.99
C ARG A 45 3.33 2.02 -8.98
N LYS A 46 2.87 2.95 -9.82
CA LYS A 46 3.46 4.28 -9.94
C LYS A 46 2.75 5.23 -9.00
N GLY A 47 3.52 5.91 -8.15
CA GLY A 47 3.01 7.02 -7.35
C GLY A 47 2.59 8.17 -8.25
N ARG A 48 1.60 8.93 -7.80
CA ARG A 48 1.04 10.08 -8.53
C ARG A 48 1.44 11.42 -7.87
N GLY A 49 2.56 11.45 -7.18
CA GLY A 49 3.04 12.60 -6.41
C GLY A 49 2.68 12.48 -4.92
N GLU A 50 2.95 13.54 -4.16
CA GLU A 50 2.73 13.60 -2.71
C GLU A 50 1.26 13.45 -2.29
N GLU A 51 0.32 13.76 -3.19
CA GLU A 51 -1.12 13.64 -2.93
C GLU A 51 -1.63 12.19 -2.99
N ASP A 52 -0.99 11.34 -3.78
CA ASP A 52 -1.40 9.95 -3.99
C ASP A 52 -0.16 9.06 -4.25
N PRO A 53 0.70 8.88 -3.22
CA PRO A 53 1.90 8.08 -3.34
C PRO A 53 1.56 6.60 -3.56
N ALA A 54 2.48 5.85 -4.17
CA ALA A 54 2.42 4.41 -4.16
C ALA A 54 2.95 3.88 -2.84
N VAL A 55 2.15 3.08 -2.16
CA VAL A 55 2.41 2.53 -0.84
C VAL A 55 2.66 1.03 -0.97
N ARG A 56 3.82 0.59 -0.51
CA ARG A 56 4.15 -0.82 -0.33
C ARG A 56 3.61 -1.27 1.01
N ILE A 57 2.85 -2.36 0.99
CA ILE A 57 2.21 -2.93 2.17
C ILE A 57 2.70 -4.35 2.34
N GLU A 58 3.31 -4.61 3.48
CA GLU A 58 3.72 -5.94 3.92
C GLU A 58 2.56 -6.61 4.65
N ARG A 59 2.32 -7.87 4.31
CA ARG A 59 1.33 -8.71 5.01
C ARG A 59 1.79 -10.15 5.04
N GLN A 60 1.17 -10.94 5.92
CA GLN A 60 1.43 -12.37 5.95
C GLN A 60 1.07 -13.00 4.59
N GLY A 61 2.05 -13.67 3.99
CA GLY A 61 1.93 -14.26 2.66
C GLY A 61 2.53 -13.39 1.56
N ASN A 62 1.87 -12.33 1.11
CA ASN A 62 2.39 -11.57 -0.04
C ASN A 62 2.29 -10.08 0.16
N ASP A 63 3.41 -9.40 -0.02
CA ASP A 63 3.47 -7.96 -0.16
C ASP A 63 2.60 -7.50 -1.34
N VAL A 64 2.03 -6.32 -1.18
CA VAL A 64 1.27 -5.66 -2.23
C VAL A 64 1.69 -4.21 -2.35
N VAL A 65 1.37 -3.63 -3.48
CA VAL A 65 1.53 -2.20 -3.73
C VAL A 65 0.17 -1.62 -4.09
N LYS A 66 -0.18 -0.51 -3.44
CA LYS A 66 -1.46 0.20 -3.59
C LYS A 66 -1.22 1.69 -3.63
N LEU A 67 -2.18 2.46 -4.12
CA LEU A 67 -2.13 3.92 -4.03
C LEU A 67 -2.75 4.38 -2.71
N ALA A 68 -2.26 5.48 -2.14
CA ALA A 68 -2.73 5.98 -0.85
C ALA A 68 -4.26 6.18 -0.82
N HIS A 69 -4.86 6.68 -1.91
CA HIS A 69 -6.32 6.86 -1.97
C HIS A 69 -7.14 5.55 -1.97
N GLU A 70 -6.51 4.39 -2.22
CA GLU A 70 -7.16 3.08 -2.14
C GLU A 70 -7.16 2.50 -0.73
N LEU A 71 -6.42 3.13 0.19
CA LEU A 71 -6.19 2.66 1.53
C LEU A 71 -7.10 3.38 2.52
N GLU A 72 -7.56 2.62 3.50
CA GLU A 72 -8.32 3.07 4.65
C GLU A 72 -7.41 2.90 5.86
N GLU A 73 -7.12 3.99 6.58
CA GLU A 73 -6.34 3.95 7.81
C GLU A 73 -7.14 3.28 8.93
N VAL A 74 -6.46 2.51 9.75
CA VAL A 74 -7.02 2.01 11.00
C VAL A 74 -6.64 3.00 12.08
N ASP A 75 -7.53 3.94 12.35
CA ASP A 75 -7.43 4.82 13.52
C ASP A 75 -6.96 4.00 14.73
N SER A 76 -5.78 4.35 15.26
CA SER A 76 -5.17 3.74 16.44
C SER A 76 -5.46 4.57 17.70
#